data_AF-A0A6I6JTI7-F1
#
_entry.id   AF-A0A6I6JTI7-F1
#
_cell.length_a   1.000
_cell.length_b   1.000
_cell.length_c   1.000
_cell.angle_alpha   90.00
_cell.angle_beta   90.00
_cell.angle_gamma   90.00
#
_symmetry.space_group_name_H-M   'P 1'
#
loop_
_entity.id
_entity.type
_entity.pdbx_description
1 polymer ?
#
loop_
_entity_poly.entity_id
_entity_poly.type
_entity_poly.pdbx_seq_one_letter_code
_entity_poly.pdbx_strand_id
1 'polypeptide(L)'
;MRKILTSALLMFCLFALTSPASAMDIARGLRGQADSSYRIAKKAYRKAVKDYGESLQGMPETERASACKKMGYGIYDNRTQIPLESSYFYETQYRRQLKELEGYAKTLGCPNQ
;
A
#
# COMPACT_ATOMS: atom_id res chain seq x y z
N MET A 1 -51.79 -35.16 -24.70
CA MET A 1 -50.75 -36.03 -24.10
C MET A 1 -49.38 -35.42 -24.37
N ARG A 2 -48.56 -35.35 -23.30
CA ARG A 2 -47.12 -34.98 -23.16
C ARG A 2 -46.28 -35.08 -24.45
N LYS A 3 -45.25 -34.26 -24.72
CA LYS A 3 -44.06 -33.89 -23.91
C LYS A 3 -43.45 -32.59 -24.51
N ILE A 4 -43.28 -31.49 -23.77
CA ILE A 4 -42.07 -31.05 -23.02
C ILE A 4 -40.75 -31.52 -23.67
N LEU A 5 -39.97 -30.58 -24.25
CA LEU A 5 -38.51 -30.44 -24.11
C LEU A 5 -37.95 -29.56 -25.26
N THR A 6 -37.66 -28.29 -25.01
CA THR A 6 -36.56 -27.53 -25.64
C THR A 6 -36.39 -26.20 -24.90
N SER A 7 -36.14 -26.26 -23.60
CA SER A 7 -35.71 -25.10 -22.82
C SER A 7 -34.76 -25.57 -21.74
N ALA A 8 -33.61 -26.09 -22.16
CA ALA A 8 -32.52 -26.50 -21.28
C ALA A 8 -31.19 -26.28 -22.02
N LEU A 9 -30.83 -25.01 -22.19
CA LEU A 9 -29.47 -24.58 -22.55
C LEU A 9 -29.28 -23.15 -22.05
N LEU A 10 -29.63 -22.96 -20.78
CA LEU A 10 -29.36 -21.77 -20.00
C LEU A 10 -28.97 -22.29 -18.62
N MET A 11 -27.84 -21.81 -18.11
CA MET A 11 -27.09 -22.28 -16.94
C MET A 11 -26.04 -23.35 -17.24
N PHE A 12 -24.89 -23.18 -16.60
CA PHE A 12 -23.62 -23.88 -16.77
C PHE A 12 -22.73 -23.33 -17.88
N CYS A 13 -22.16 -22.13 -17.63
CA CYS A 13 -20.71 -21.87 -17.78
C CYS A 13 -20.35 -20.43 -17.40
N LEU A 14 -20.84 -19.95 -16.25
CA LEU A 14 -20.33 -18.72 -15.61
C LEU A 14 -19.92 -19.00 -14.17
N PHE A 15 -19.23 -20.12 -13.95
CA PHE A 15 -18.20 -20.11 -12.92
C PHE A 15 -16.97 -19.49 -13.58
N ALA A 16 -16.94 -18.16 -13.57
CA ALA A 16 -15.72 -17.43 -13.81
C ALA A 16 -14.67 -18.01 -12.86
N LEU A 17 -13.72 -18.73 -13.45
CA LEU A 17 -12.49 -19.15 -12.84
C LEU A 17 -11.85 -17.91 -12.20
N THR A 18 -12.08 -17.68 -10.90
CA THR A 18 -11.10 -16.99 -10.09
C THR A 18 -9.96 -17.98 -9.88
N SER A 19 -9.19 -18.20 -10.96
CA SER A 19 -7.98 -19.00 -10.89
C SER A 19 -7.11 -18.42 -9.78
N PRO A 20 -6.61 -19.23 -8.83
CA PRO A 20 -5.78 -18.75 -7.72
C PRO A 20 -4.52 -17.98 -8.18
N ALA A 21 -4.16 -18.10 -9.47
CA ALA A 21 -3.15 -17.28 -10.12
C ALA A 21 -3.44 -15.76 -10.04
N SER A 22 -4.70 -15.31 -10.23
CA SER A 22 -5.01 -13.86 -10.23
C SER A 22 -4.87 -13.24 -8.84
N ALA A 23 -5.25 -13.98 -7.79
CA ALA A 23 -5.08 -13.55 -6.41
C ALA A 23 -3.60 -13.43 -6.02
N MET A 24 -2.76 -14.37 -6.46
CA MET A 24 -1.31 -14.32 -6.23
C MET A 24 -0.64 -13.14 -6.94
N ASP A 25 -1.04 -12.84 -8.19
CA ASP A 25 -0.47 -11.72 -8.94
C ASP A 25 -0.90 -10.36 -8.39
N ILE A 26 -2.15 -10.23 -7.91
CA ILE A 26 -2.61 -9.03 -7.21
C ILE A 26 -1.82 -8.81 -5.91
N ALA A 27 -1.65 -9.86 -5.09
CA ALA A 27 -0.87 -9.77 -3.86
C ALA A 27 0.59 -9.37 -4.13
N ARG A 28 1.21 -9.91 -5.18
CA ARG A 28 2.57 -9.50 -5.59
C ARG A 28 2.62 -8.04 -6.02
N GLY A 29 1.63 -7.56 -6.77
CA GLY A 29 1.52 -6.16 -7.18
C GLY A 29 1.44 -5.20 -5.99
N LEU A 30 0.60 -5.53 -5.00
CA LEU A 30 0.42 -4.72 -3.79
C LEU A 30 1.69 -4.67 -2.92
N ARG A 31 2.44 -5.79 -2.81
CA ARG A 31 3.78 -5.78 -2.18
C ARG A 31 4.73 -4.81 -2.87
N GLY A 32 4.79 -4.87 -4.20
CA GLY A 32 5.63 -3.96 -4.99
C GLY A 32 5.26 -2.50 -4.81
N GLN A 33 3.96 -2.20 -4.71
CA GLN A 33 3.45 -0.86 -4.41
C GLN A 33 3.89 -0.40 -3.01
N ALA A 34 3.66 -1.21 -1.97
CA ALA A 34 4.04 -0.87 -0.59
C ALA A 34 5.54 -0.60 -0.46
N ASP A 35 6.40 -1.46 -1.04
CA ASP A 35 7.85 -1.27 -1.03
C ASP A 35 8.28 -0.04 -1.84
N SER A 36 7.61 0.26 -2.95
CA SER A 36 7.87 1.46 -3.74
C SER A 36 7.53 2.73 -2.97
N SER A 37 6.31 2.81 -2.42
CA SER A 37 5.84 3.95 -1.63
C SER A 37 6.69 4.17 -0.39
N TYR A 38 7.10 3.10 0.30
CA TYR A 38 8.06 3.17 1.41
C TYR A 38 9.39 3.82 0.99
N ARG A 39 9.99 3.38 -0.13
CA ARG A 39 11.27 3.94 -0.61
C ARG A 39 11.13 5.41 -1.00
N ILE A 40 10.02 5.79 -1.64
CA ILE A 40 9.73 7.17 -2.02
C ILE A 40 9.60 8.05 -0.77
N ALA A 41 8.80 7.61 0.22
CA ALA A 41 8.60 8.33 1.47
C ALA A 41 9.92 8.48 2.23
N LYS A 42 10.67 7.39 2.44
CA LYS A 42 11.97 7.40 3.11
C LYS A 42 12.98 8.30 2.42
N LYS A 43 13.03 8.31 1.08
CA LYS A 43 13.89 9.21 0.30
C LYS A 43 13.49 10.68 0.51
N ALA A 44 12.19 10.97 0.57
CA ALA A 44 11.70 12.33 0.83
C ALA A 44 12.11 12.83 2.23
N TYR A 45 11.98 12.01 3.27
CA TYR A 45 12.46 12.35 4.62
C TYR A 45 13.97 12.58 4.64
N ARG A 46 14.75 11.66 4.07
CA ARG A 46 16.22 11.79 4.00
C ARG A 46 16.65 13.06 3.27
N LYS A 47 15.95 13.43 2.19
CA LYS A 47 16.19 14.70 1.49
C LYS A 47 15.87 15.89 2.39
N ALA A 48 14.72 15.89 3.07
CA ALA A 48 14.35 16.95 3.99
C ALA A 48 15.40 17.15 5.10
N VAL A 49 15.84 16.07 5.76
CA VAL A 49 16.90 16.12 6.78
C VAL A 49 18.23 16.60 6.20
N LYS A 50 18.58 16.17 4.98
CA LYS A 50 19.81 16.62 4.31
C LYS A 50 19.80 18.12 4.04
N ASP A 51 18.66 18.66 3.59
CA ASP A 51 18.58 20.05 3.13
C ASP A 51 18.31 21.03 4.28
N TYR A 52 17.60 20.60 5.32
CA TYR A 52 17.12 21.46 6.41
C TYR A 52 17.65 21.05 7.80
N GLY A 53 18.47 20.01 7.89
CA GLY A 53 18.94 19.45 9.15
C GLY A 53 17.87 18.63 9.87
N GLU A 54 18.23 18.06 11.03
CA GLU A 54 17.33 17.19 11.81
C GLU A 54 16.15 17.94 12.42
N SER A 55 16.29 19.23 12.70
CA SER A 55 15.21 20.07 13.24
C SER A 55 14.15 20.40 12.19
N LEU A 56 14.48 20.27 10.89
CA LEU A 56 13.64 20.69 9.77
C LEU A 56 13.19 22.15 9.88
N GLN A 57 13.94 22.97 10.62
CA GLN A 57 13.66 24.38 10.83
C GLN A 57 13.89 25.14 9.53
N GLY A 58 12.94 25.98 9.14
CA GLY A 58 13.01 26.72 7.88
C GLY A 58 12.64 25.89 6.65
N MET A 59 12.25 24.61 6.79
CA MET A 59 11.69 23.84 5.67
C MET A 59 10.41 24.52 5.16
N PRO A 60 10.33 24.89 3.86
CA PRO A 60 9.15 25.51 3.27
C PRO A 60 7.91 24.63 3.42
N GLU A 61 6.76 25.26 3.66
CA GLU A 61 5.50 24.53 3.86
C GLU A 61 5.12 23.67 2.65
N THR A 62 5.38 24.14 1.43
CA THR A 62 5.11 23.40 0.19
C THR A 62 5.94 22.13 0.09
N GLU A 63 7.21 22.16 0.50
CA GLU A 63 8.06 20.98 0.54
C GLU A 63 7.64 20.04 1.66
N ARG A 64 7.27 20.57 2.83
CA ARG A 64 6.74 19.79 3.95
C ARG A 64 5.46 19.05 3.54
N ALA A 65 4.51 19.74 2.93
CA ALA A 65 3.27 19.15 2.40
C ALA A 65 3.57 18.07 1.35
N SER A 66 4.52 18.32 0.45
CA SER A 66 4.96 17.34 -0.56
C SER A 66 5.60 16.09 0.05
N ALA A 67 6.36 16.24 1.14
CA ALA A 67 6.92 15.13 1.90
C ALA A 67 5.82 14.37 2.67
N CYS A 68 4.92 15.09 3.34
CA CYS A 68 3.79 14.51 4.06
C CYS A 68 2.85 13.72 3.16
N LYS A 69 2.58 14.19 1.94
CA LYS A 69 1.79 13.44 0.95
C LYS A 69 2.44 12.08 0.63
N LYS A 70 3.77 12.05 0.49
CA LYS A 70 4.52 10.79 0.25
C LYS A 70 4.49 9.88 1.47
N MET A 71 4.58 10.45 2.68
CA MET A 71 4.41 9.69 3.93
C MET A 71 3.04 9.04 3.99
N GLY A 72 1.97 9.78 3.68
CA GLY A 72 0.60 9.26 3.65
C GLY A 72 0.45 8.04 2.74
N TYR A 73 0.98 8.09 1.52
CA TYR A 73 0.97 6.92 0.62
C TYR A 73 1.75 5.73 1.19
N GLY A 74 2.97 5.96 1.70
CA GLY A 74 3.77 4.90 2.29
C GLY A 74 3.10 4.25 3.50
N ILE A 75 2.50 5.05 4.38
CA ILE A 75 1.76 4.59 5.57
C ILE A 75 0.53 3.79 5.14
N TYR A 76 -0.27 4.33 4.23
CA TYR A 76 -1.48 3.68 3.73
C TYR A 76 -1.19 2.32 3.08
N ASP A 77 -0.22 2.27 2.16
CA ASP A 77 0.11 1.04 1.44
C ASP A 77 0.66 -0.02 2.41
N ASN A 78 1.49 0.36 3.38
CA ASN A 78 2.00 -0.56 4.41
C ASN A 78 0.88 -1.07 5.33
N ARG A 79 0.00 -0.18 5.83
CA ARG A 79 -1.17 -0.56 6.65
C ARG A 79 -2.09 -1.52 5.90
N THR A 80 -2.28 -1.29 4.60
CA THR A 80 -3.10 -2.15 3.74
C THR A 80 -2.44 -3.50 3.49
N GLN A 81 -1.12 -3.55 3.36
CA GLN A 81 -0.41 -4.79 3.07
C GLN A 81 -0.32 -5.74 4.28
N ILE A 82 -0.15 -5.22 5.49
CA ILE A 82 -0.02 -6.03 6.73
C ILE A 82 -1.09 -7.13 6.86
N PRO A 83 -2.41 -6.86 6.77
CA PRO A 83 -3.43 -7.91 6.90
C PRO A 83 -3.50 -8.88 5.71
N LEU A 84 -2.86 -8.54 4.58
CA LEU A 84 -2.83 -9.39 3.38
C LEU A 84 -1.65 -10.35 3.37
N GLU A 85 -0.69 -10.18 4.29
CA GLU A 85 0.48 -11.05 4.38
C GLU A 85 0.19 -12.33 5.18
N SER A 86 0.34 -13.47 4.53
CA SER A 86 0.35 -14.78 5.18
C SER A 86 1.73 -15.20 5.70
N SER A 87 2.78 -14.49 5.28
CA SER A 87 4.15 -14.73 5.73
C SER A 87 4.49 -13.80 6.89
N TYR A 88 4.81 -14.38 8.05
CA TYR A 88 5.26 -13.65 9.22
C TYR A 88 6.46 -12.72 8.93
N PHE A 89 7.35 -13.14 8.02
CA PHE A 89 8.50 -12.34 7.61
C PHE A 89 8.06 -11.02 6.96
N TYR A 90 7.18 -11.09 5.95
CA TYR A 90 6.73 -9.90 5.23
C TYR A 90 5.82 -9.02 6.09
N GLU A 91 4.95 -9.63 6.90
CA GLU A 91 4.13 -8.89 7.86
C GLU A 91 5.02 -8.07 8.82
N THR A 92 6.05 -8.70 9.40
CA THR A 92 6.99 -8.03 10.31
C THR A 92 7.75 -6.91 9.61
N GLN A 93 8.16 -7.13 8.35
CA GLN A 93 8.80 -6.10 7.54
C GLN A 93 7.90 -4.87 7.36
N TYR A 94 6.64 -5.05 6.95
CA TYR A 94 5.73 -3.93 6.71
C TYR A 94 5.33 -3.22 8.01
N ARG A 95 5.20 -3.94 9.14
CA ARG A 95 5.03 -3.31 10.47
C ARG A 95 6.21 -2.43 10.86
N ARG A 96 7.44 -2.89 10.58
CA ARG A 96 8.65 -2.08 10.83
C ARG A 96 8.69 -0.84 9.94
N GLN A 97 8.41 -1.00 8.65
CA GLN A 97 8.35 0.11 7.69
C GLN A 97 7.28 1.13 8.12
N LEU A 98 6.08 0.68 8.49
CA LEU A 98 5.00 1.53 8.99
C LEU A 98 5.45 2.36 10.20
N LYS A 99 6.02 1.73 11.23
CA LYS A 99 6.50 2.44 12.43
C LYS A 99 7.57 3.48 12.10
N GLU A 100 8.47 3.17 11.16
CA GLU A 100 9.49 4.09 10.69
C GLU A 100 8.88 5.31 9.98
N LEU A 101 7.90 5.08 9.09
CA LEU A 101 7.20 6.15 8.38
C LEU A 101 6.36 7.02 9.30
N GLU A 102 5.68 6.44 10.29
CA GLU A 102 4.93 7.20 11.32
C GLU A 102 5.88 8.09 12.15
N GLY A 103 7.07 7.59 12.48
CA GLY A 103 8.13 8.39 13.10
C GLY A 103 8.55 9.57 12.22
N TYR A 104 8.82 9.32 10.94
CA TYR A 104 9.18 10.38 9.99
C TYR A 104 8.07 11.42 9.80
N ALA A 105 6.82 10.96 9.70
CA ALA A 105 5.65 11.83 9.55
C ALA A 105 5.48 12.74 10.78
N LYS A 106 5.69 12.21 11.99
CA LYS A 106 5.69 13.00 13.23
C LYS A 106 6.79 14.06 13.22
N THR A 107 8.02 13.70 12.86
CA THR A 107 9.14 14.65 12.78
C THR A 107 8.89 15.74 11.74
N LEU A 108 8.31 15.39 10.58
CA LEU A 108 7.92 16.34 9.54
C LEU A 108 6.77 17.26 9.97
N GLY A 109 6.02 16.93 11.02
CA GLY A 109 4.81 17.66 11.43
C GLY A 109 3.64 17.43 10.49
N CYS A 110 3.50 16.22 9.95
CA CYS A 110 2.38 15.88 9.07
C CYS A 110 1.07 15.80 9.86
N PRO A 111 -0.04 16.35 9.34
CA PRO A 111 -1.35 16.20 9.98
C PRO A 111 -1.73 14.71 10.02
N ASN A 112 -2.36 14.28 11.13
CA ASN A 112 -2.69 12.89 11.47
C ASN A 112 -2.88 11.97 10.26
N GLN A 113 -1.86 11.15 9.97
CA GLN A 113 -1.80 10.16 8.87
C GLN A 113 -2.14 8.75 9.36
#